data_AF-A0A2N8TAM1-F1
#
_entry.id   AF-A0A2N8TAM1-F1
#
_cell.length_a   1.000
_cell.length_b   1.000
_cell.length_c   1.000
_cell.angle_alpha   90.00
_cell.angle_beta   90.00
_cell.angle_gamma   90.00
#
_symmetry.space_group_name_H-M   'P 1'
#
loop_
_entity.id
_entity.type
_entity.pdbx_description
1 polymer ?
#
loop_
_entity_poly.entity_id
_entity_poly.type
_entity_poly.pdbx_seq_one_letter_code
_entity_poly.pdbx_strand_id
1 'polypeptide(L)'
;DKDPTPGDPQRVRTLAKHLHDFADDVSDALRLVKGMAGEGTLLEWAGKSADVFKEDFADVPKNLKKLKKSYEMCGDALADFWPKLERAQSLADKALRKGREARDSLSSAQSRLTSADSWVTRAGKEADKYKDDPTGSKSDADKPDAAKVRAATRDVQHAESAQSKAQSDVSDAQDALAAA
;
A
#
# COMPACT_ATOMS: atom_id res chain seq x y z
N ASP A 1 7.09 14.39 1.33
CA ASP A 1 7.09 13.14 2.12
C ASP A 1 5.86 13.00 2.99
N LYS A 2 4.73 12.66 2.36
CA LYS A 2 3.53 12.23 3.07
C LYS A 2 3.35 10.76 2.71
N ASP A 3 3.29 9.89 3.71
CA ASP A 3 2.98 8.48 3.52
C ASP A 3 1.64 8.40 2.75
N PRO A 4 1.62 7.83 1.54
CA PRO A 4 0.40 7.74 0.74
C PRO A 4 -0.61 6.77 1.35
N THR A 5 -0.22 5.95 2.34
CA THR A 5 -1.12 5.02 3.03
C THR A 5 -1.10 5.19 4.56
N PRO A 6 -1.63 6.33 5.06
CA PRO A 6 -1.64 6.61 6.49
C PRO A 6 -2.56 5.63 7.25
N GLY A 7 -2.04 5.02 8.31
CA GLY A 7 -2.81 4.13 9.18
C GLY A 7 -1.96 3.13 9.92
N ASP A 8 -2.53 2.47 10.93
CA ASP A 8 -1.89 1.37 11.66
C ASP A 8 -2.90 0.23 11.85
N PRO A 9 -2.93 -0.77 10.94
CA PRO A 9 -3.83 -1.90 11.00
C PRO A 9 -3.70 -2.67 12.31
N GLN A 10 -2.51 -2.73 12.89
CA GLN A 10 -2.26 -3.45 14.13
C GLN A 10 -2.90 -2.72 15.32
N ARG A 11 -2.86 -1.39 15.34
CA ARG A 11 -3.62 -0.60 16.33
C ARG A 11 -5.12 -0.77 16.16
N VAL A 12 -5.64 -0.76 14.93
CA VAL A 12 -7.07 -1.00 14.67
C VAL A 12 -7.49 -2.40 15.13
N ARG A 13 -6.70 -3.42 14.82
CA ARG A 13 -6.92 -4.81 15.28
C ARG A 13 -6.91 -4.91 16.80
N THR A 14 -5.95 -4.26 17.45
CA THR A 14 -5.85 -4.25 18.92
C THR A 14 -7.07 -3.57 19.54
N LEU A 15 -7.52 -2.46 18.96
CA LEU A 15 -8.72 -1.76 19.41
C LEU A 15 -9.98 -2.62 19.21
N ALA A 16 -10.14 -3.29 18.06
CA ALA A 16 -11.24 -4.20 17.81
C ALA A 16 -11.34 -5.28 18.91
N LYS A 17 -10.19 -5.93 19.20
CA LYS A 17 -10.09 -6.92 20.27
C LYS A 17 -10.47 -6.33 21.63
N HIS A 18 -9.96 -5.15 21.98
CA HIS A 18 -10.27 -4.51 23.26
C HIS A 18 -11.77 -4.21 23.42
N LEU A 19 -12.45 -3.82 22.34
CA LEU A 19 -13.90 -3.59 22.37
C LEU A 19 -14.70 -4.90 22.52
N HIS A 20 -14.25 -5.99 21.88
CA HIS A 20 -14.85 -7.31 22.07
C HIS A 20 -14.63 -7.83 23.50
N ASP A 21 -13.40 -7.76 24.01
CA ASP A 21 -13.06 -8.18 25.38
C ASP A 21 -13.93 -7.39 26.40
N PHE A 22 -14.11 -6.07 26.20
CA PHE A 22 -15.02 -5.27 27.03
C PHE A 22 -16.49 -5.70 26.91
N ALA A 23 -16.95 -6.07 25.72
CA ALA A 23 -18.32 -6.56 25.53
C ALA A 23 -18.56 -7.91 26.22
N ASP A 24 -17.54 -8.77 26.24
CA ASP A 24 -17.55 -10.04 26.98
C ASP A 24 -17.60 -9.78 28.50
N ASP A 25 -16.80 -8.83 29.01
CA ASP A 25 -16.86 -8.40 30.42
C ASP A 25 -18.27 -7.91 30.81
N VAL A 26 -18.92 -7.12 29.94
CA VAL A 26 -20.30 -6.66 30.16
C VAL A 26 -21.29 -7.82 30.11
N SER A 27 -21.04 -8.83 29.26
CA SER A 27 -21.84 -10.06 29.20
C SER A 27 -21.75 -10.85 30.51
N ASP A 28 -20.55 -10.95 31.08
CA ASP A 28 -20.32 -11.59 32.37
C ASP A 28 -20.94 -10.82 33.53
N ALA A 29 -20.79 -9.50 33.55
CA ALA A 29 -21.46 -8.63 34.52
C ALA A 29 -22.99 -8.80 34.46
N LEU A 30 -23.57 -8.85 33.25
CA LEU A 30 -25.00 -9.10 33.07
C LEU A 30 -25.43 -10.47 33.62
N ARG A 31 -24.60 -11.51 33.45
CA ARG A 31 -24.85 -12.85 34.00
C ARG A 31 -24.85 -12.83 35.52
N LEU A 32 -23.88 -12.14 36.15
CA LEU A 32 -23.81 -11.95 37.60
C LEU A 32 -25.04 -11.21 38.14
N VAL A 33 -25.43 -10.10 37.50
CA VAL A 33 -26.61 -9.32 37.90
C VAL A 33 -27.88 -10.16 37.84
N LYS A 34 -28.05 -10.96 36.78
CA LYS A 34 -29.20 -11.89 36.68
C LYS A 34 -29.15 -13.01 37.71
N GLY A 35 -27.96 -13.52 38.02
CA GLY A 35 -27.76 -14.55 39.05
C GLY A 35 -28.19 -14.06 40.43
N MET A 36 -27.73 -12.86 40.83
CA MET A 36 -28.14 -12.23 42.10
C MET A 36 -29.65 -11.99 42.19
N ALA A 37 -30.32 -11.70 41.07
CA ALA A 37 -31.77 -11.51 41.04
C ALA A 37 -32.57 -12.82 41.12
N GLY A 38 -31.96 -13.96 40.78
CA GLY A 38 -32.61 -15.28 40.71
C GLY A 38 -32.28 -16.21 41.87
N GLU A 39 -31.20 -15.97 42.60
CA GLU A 39 -30.82 -16.76 43.79
C GLU A 39 -31.71 -16.37 44.99
N GLY A 40 -32.12 -17.34 45.81
CA GLY A 40 -33.06 -17.16 46.93
C GLY A 40 -32.64 -16.15 48.01
N THR A 41 -31.48 -15.50 47.86
CA THR A 41 -30.98 -14.40 48.68
C THR A 41 -31.91 -13.18 48.67
N LEU A 42 -32.63 -12.94 47.57
CA LEU A 42 -33.64 -11.88 47.51
C LEU A 42 -34.89 -12.15 48.37
N LEU A 43 -35.17 -13.43 48.69
CA LEU A 43 -36.23 -13.81 49.64
C LEU A 43 -35.77 -13.64 51.10
N GLU A 44 -34.48 -13.81 51.40
CA GLU A 44 -33.91 -13.56 52.73
C GLU A 44 -33.73 -12.06 53.01
N TRP A 45 -33.53 -11.26 51.96
CA TRP A 45 -33.43 -9.80 52.02
C TRP A 45 -34.82 -9.14 51.98
N ALA A 46 -35.61 -9.35 53.05
CA ALA A 46 -36.98 -8.82 53.13
C ALA A 46 -37.04 -7.46 53.88
N GLY A 47 -37.52 -6.40 53.20
CA GLY A 47 -37.79 -5.08 53.78
C GLY A 47 -37.88 -3.94 52.75
N LYS A 48 -38.37 -2.75 53.13
CA LYS A 48 -38.51 -1.57 52.23
C LYS A 48 -37.24 -1.22 51.45
N SER A 49 -36.06 -1.48 52.01
CA SER A 49 -34.77 -1.24 51.36
C SER A 49 -34.52 -2.18 50.17
N ALA A 50 -35.06 -3.40 50.19
CA ALA A 50 -34.95 -4.35 49.09
C ALA A 50 -35.88 -3.98 47.91
N ASP A 51 -37.03 -3.36 48.18
CA ASP A 51 -37.94 -2.90 47.13
C ASP A 51 -37.39 -1.68 46.41
N VAL A 52 -36.82 -0.70 47.13
CA VAL A 52 -36.12 0.46 46.53
C VAL A 52 -34.92 -0.01 45.70
N PHE A 53 -34.13 -0.95 46.22
CA PHE A 53 -33.00 -1.53 45.48
C PHE A 53 -33.46 -2.21 44.17
N LYS A 54 -34.59 -2.93 44.18
CA LYS A 54 -35.14 -3.56 42.96
C LYS A 54 -35.60 -2.52 41.93
N GLU A 55 -36.22 -1.43 42.33
CA GLU A 55 -36.59 -0.34 41.43
C GLU A 55 -35.34 0.29 40.79
N ASP A 56 -34.35 0.67 41.59
CA ASP A 56 -33.12 1.30 41.11
C ASP A 56 -32.28 0.36 40.22
N PHE A 57 -32.30 -0.96 40.49
CA PHE A 57 -31.57 -1.95 39.71
C PHE A 57 -32.34 -2.50 38.49
N ALA A 58 -33.62 -2.19 38.32
CA ALA A 58 -34.46 -2.76 37.25
C ALA A 58 -33.92 -2.47 35.84
N ASP A 59 -33.32 -1.29 35.65
CA ASP A 59 -32.78 -0.87 34.35
C ASP A 59 -31.34 -1.33 34.10
N VAL A 60 -30.60 -1.75 35.12
CA VAL A 60 -29.19 -2.17 34.99
C VAL A 60 -29.02 -3.30 33.95
N PRO A 61 -29.80 -4.40 33.98
CA PRO A 61 -29.70 -5.44 32.96
C PRO A 61 -29.95 -4.95 31.53
N LYS A 62 -30.88 -4.01 31.37
CA LYS A 62 -31.24 -3.44 30.06
C LYS A 62 -30.11 -2.55 29.55
N ASN A 63 -29.50 -1.74 30.41
CA ASN A 63 -28.38 -0.87 30.06
C ASN A 63 -27.12 -1.67 29.74
N LEU A 64 -26.80 -2.72 30.50
CA LEU A 64 -25.69 -3.64 30.19
C LEU A 64 -25.90 -4.35 28.84
N LYS A 65 -27.12 -4.80 28.52
CA LYS A 65 -27.42 -5.35 27.17
C LYS A 65 -27.14 -4.35 26.05
N LYS A 66 -27.53 -3.09 26.22
CA LYS A 66 -27.26 -2.04 25.23
C LYS A 66 -25.76 -1.77 25.09
N LEU A 67 -25.05 -1.68 26.22
CA LEU A 67 -23.62 -1.44 26.27
C LEU A 67 -22.83 -2.55 25.57
N LYS A 68 -23.12 -3.82 25.90
CA LYS A 68 -22.57 -4.98 25.20
C LYS A 68 -22.76 -4.84 23.69
N LYS A 69 -24.01 -4.66 23.25
CA LYS A 69 -24.34 -4.56 21.83
C LYS A 69 -23.59 -3.44 21.11
N SER A 70 -23.47 -2.25 21.73
CA SER A 70 -22.75 -1.14 21.09
C SER A 70 -21.26 -1.45 20.92
N TYR A 71 -20.63 -2.07 21.91
CA TYR A 71 -19.20 -2.40 21.86
C TYR A 71 -18.92 -3.57 20.92
N GLU A 72 -19.79 -4.59 20.86
CA GLU A 72 -19.72 -5.65 19.83
C GLU A 72 -19.78 -5.05 18.42
N MET A 73 -20.78 -4.20 18.14
CA MET A 73 -20.92 -3.58 16.82
C MET A 73 -19.69 -2.75 16.42
N CYS A 74 -19.11 -2.00 17.36
CA CYS A 74 -17.88 -1.25 17.10
C CYS A 74 -16.67 -2.18 16.91
N GLY A 75 -16.55 -3.23 17.72
CA GLY A 75 -15.52 -4.26 17.58
C GLY A 75 -15.58 -4.94 16.22
N ASP A 76 -16.77 -5.36 15.79
CA ASP A 76 -17.02 -6.01 14.49
C ASP A 76 -16.65 -5.08 13.33
N ALA A 77 -17.09 -3.82 13.38
CA ALA A 77 -16.78 -2.84 12.34
C ALA A 77 -15.25 -2.63 12.18
N LEU A 78 -14.52 -2.57 13.29
CA LEU A 78 -13.06 -2.46 13.27
C LEU A 78 -12.38 -3.77 12.84
N ALA A 79 -12.92 -4.91 13.26
CA ALA A 79 -12.46 -6.25 12.87
C ALA A 79 -12.59 -6.48 11.36
N ASP A 80 -13.65 -5.96 10.75
CA ASP A 80 -13.89 -6.01 9.30
C ASP A 80 -13.02 -5.00 8.52
N PHE A 81 -12.64 -3.90 9.16
CA PHE A 81 -11.90 -2.81 8.52
C PHE A 81 -10.40 -3.05 8.48
N TRP A 82 -9.77 -3.51 9.58
CA TRP A 82 -8.31 -3.61 9.65
C TRP A 82 -7.67 -4.48 8.55
N PRO A 83 -8.26 -5.61 8.08
CA PRO A 83 -7.64 -6.41 7.02
C PRO A 83 -7.66 -5.67 5.68
N LYS A 84 -8.68 -4.84 5.43
CA LYS A 84 -8.79 -4.03 4.21
C LYS A 84 -7.72 -2.95 4.20
N LEU A 85 -7.50 -2.30 5.35
CA LEU A 85 -6.44 -1.31 5.52
C LEU A 85 -5.05 -1.92 5.33
N GLU A 86 -4.78 -3.08 5.94
CA GLU A 86 -3.50 -3.80 5.77
C GLU A 86 -3.24 -4.18 4.32
N ARG A 87 -4.27 -4.68 3.62
CA ARG A 87 -4.17 -5.03 2.21
C ARG A 87 -3.89 -3.81 1.34
N ALA A 88 -4.57 -2.69 1.57
CA ALA A 88 -4.35 -1.44 0.84
C ALA A 88 -2.91 -0.93 1.02
N GLN A 89 -2.43 -0.88 2.27
CA GLN A 89 -1.05 -0.53 2.59
C GLN A 89 -0.03 -1.43 1.88
N SER A 90 -0.23 -2.74 1.92
CA SER A 90 0.66 -3.70 1.24
C SER A 90 0.70 -3.50 -0.28
N LEU A 91 -0.45 -3.23 -0.91
CA LEU A 91 -0.54 -2.97 -2.35
C LEU A 91 0.17 -1.67 -2.72
N ALA A 92 -0.05 -0.60 -1.96
CA ALA A 92 0.61 0.68 -2.18
C ALA A 92 2.14 0.57 -2.02
N ASP A 93 2.64 -0.08 -0.96
CA ASP A 93 4.07 -0.29 -0.75
C ASP A 93 4.71 -1.05 -1.93
N LYS A 94 4.01 -2.06 -2.43
CA LYS A 94 4.46 -2.82 -3.60
C LYS A 94 4.46 -1.96 -4.85
N ALA A 95 3.44 -1.13 -5.06
CA ALA A 95 3.35 -0.20 -6.19
C ALA A 95 4.45 0.87 -6.13
N LEU A 96 4.71 1.45 -4.96
CA LEU A 96 5.79 2.42 -4.73
C LEU A 96 7.17 1.83 -5.03
N ARG A 97 7.45 0.61 -4.56
CA ARG A 97 8.70 -0.08 -4.85
C ARG A 97 8.86 -0.29 -6.36
N LYS A 98 7.83 -0.82 -7.03
CA LYS A 98 7.84 -0.99 -8.49
C LYS A 98 8.03 0.32 -9.24
N GLY A 99 7.34 1.39 -8.82
CA GLY A 99 7.47 2.70 -9.45
C GLY A 99 8.88 3.28 -9.31
N ARG A 100 9.56 3.06 -8.18
CA ARG A 100 10.97 3.46 -8.00
C ARG A 100 11.90 2.67 -8.93
N GLU A 101 11.76 1.34 -8.95
CA GLU A 101 12.55 0.46 -9.84
C GLU A 101 12.34 0.82 -11.33
N ALA A 102 11.10 1.10 -11.73
CA ALA A 102 10.77 1.52 -13.09
C ALA A 102 11.35 2.89 -13.43
N ARG A 103 11.32 3.84 -12.48
CA ARG A 103 11.94 5.17 -12.66
C ARG A 103 13.45 5.09 -12.81
N ASP A 104 14.12 4.26 -12.02
CA ASP A 104 15.57 4.04 -12.12
C ASP A 104 15.93 3.38 -13.47
N SER A 105 15.12 2.41 -13.90
CA SER A 105 15.25 1.76 -15.21
C SER A 105 15.08 2.76 -16.35
N LEU A 106 14.08 3.65 -16.25
CA LEU A 106 13.83 4.71 -17.22
C LEU A 106 15.02 5.67 -17.33
N SER A 107 15.55 6.13 -16.19
CA SER A 107 16.71 7.02 -16.15
C SER A 107 17.96 6.38 -16.76
N SER A 108 18.19 5.09 -16.48
CA SER A 108 19.29 4.33 -17.08
C SER A 108 19.12 4.18 -18.59
N ALA A 109 17.92 3.83 -19.06
CA ALA A 109 17.61 3.70 -20.49
C ALA A 109 17.81 5.04 -21.23
N GLN A 110 17.34 6.15 -20.67
CA GLN A 110 17.53 7.50 -21.22
C GLN A 110 19.01 7.90 -21.32
N SER A 111 19.82 7.55 -20.31
CA SER A 111 21.26 7.82 -20.31
C SER A 111 21.98 7.01 -21.41
N ARG A 112 21.62 5.74 -21.59
CA ARG A 112 22.13 4.89 -22.67
C ARG A 112 21.71 5.40 -24.04
N LEU A 113 20.45 5.81 -24.19
CA LEU A 113 19.91 6.39 -25.43
C LEU A 113 20.70 7.64 -25.82
N THR A 114 20.86 8.59 -24.89
CA THR A 114 21.63 9.83 -25.11
C THR A 114 23.07 9.54 -25.56
N SER A 115 23.71 8.55 -24.92
CA SER A 115 25.08 8.16 -25.23
C SER A 115 25.20 7.53 -26.62
N ALA A 116 24.28 6.62 -26.96
CA ALA A 116 24.25 5.95 -28.24
C ALA A 116 23.90 6.92 -29.39
N ASP A 117 22.93 7.81 -29.19
CA ASP A 117 22.54 8.84 -30.15
C ASP A 117 23.70 9.83 -30.44
N SER A 118 24.42 10.27 -29.39
CA SER A 118 25.63 11.09 -29.56
C SER A 118 26.70 10.40 -30.39
N TRP A 119 26.87 9.09 -30.18
CA TRP A 119 27.82 8.29 -30.94
C TRP A 119 27.40 8.16 -32.40
N VAL A 120 26.12 7.81 -32.66
CA VAL A 120 25.57 7.65 -34.02
C VAL A 120 25.66 8.97 -34.78
N THR A 121 25.33 10.09 -34.15
CA THR A 121 25.46 11.43 -34.73
C THR A 121 26.91 11.76 -35.08
N ARG A 122 27.87 11.47 -34.19
CA ARG A 122 29.30 11.68 -34.45
C ARG A 122 29.79 10.81 -35.61
N ALA A 123 29.41 9.53 -35.63
CA ALA A 123 29.77 8.61 -36.71
C ALA A 123 29.17 9.03 -38.06
N GLY A 124 27.94 9.56 -38.07
CA GLY A 124 27.31 10.13 -39.27
C GLY A 124 28.07 11.34 -39.81
N LYS A 125 28.39 12.30 -38.93
CA LYS A 125 29.22 13.47 -39.29
C LYS A 125 30.59 13.08 -39.81
N GLU A 126 31.22 12.07 -39.21
CA GLU A 126 32.52 11.58 -39.68
C GLU A 126 32.40 10.92 -41.05
N ALA A 127 31.38 10.10 -41.27
CA ALA A 127 31.12 9.48 -42.57
C ALA A 127 30.86 10.50 -43.67
N ASP A 128 30.18 11.61 -43.38
CA ASP A 128 29.89 12.66 -44.36
C ASP A 128 31.16 13.36 -44.86
N LYS A 129 32.19 13.54 -44.02
CA LYS A 129 33.49 14.11 -44.45
C LYS A 129 34.20 13.30 -45.52
N TYR A 130 33.92 12.01 -45.62
CA TYR A 130 34.48 11.11 -46.63
C TYR A 130 33.68 11.09 -47.94
N LYS A 131 32.43 11.60 -47.94
CA LYS A 131 31.64 11.75 -49.18
C LYS A 131 32.21 12.88 -50.05
N ASP A 132 32.86 13.87 -49.44
CA ASP A 132 33.45 15.03 -50.11
C ASP A 132 34.94 14.86 -50.49
N ASP A 133 35.57 13.72 -50.15
CA ASP A 133 36.94 13.35 -50.56
C ASP A 133 36.95 11.93 -51.18
N PRO A 134 36.62 11.80 -52.47
CA PRO A 134 36.52 10.52 -53.16
C PRO A 134 37.89 9.86 -53.43
N THR A 135 39.01 10.53 -53.13
CA THR A 135 40.37 10.05 -53.46
C THR A 135 41.03 9.25 -52.35
N GLY A 136 40.46 9.23 -51.14
CA GLY A 136 41.01 8.47 -50.01
C GLY A 136 42.33 9.02 -49.47
N SER A 137 42.68 10.28 -49.77
CA SER A 137 43.96 10.88 -49.39
C SER A 137 44.10 11.14 -47.89
N LYS A 138 43.00 11.07 -47.12
CA LYS A 138 42.99 11.16 -45.65
C LYS A 138 43.03 9.74 -45.07
N SER A 139 44.09 9.47 -44.30
CA SER A 139 44.45 8.16 -43.72
C SER A 139 43.29 7.36 -43.13
N ASP A 140 43.37 6.01 -43.24
CA ASP A 140 42.43 5.01 -42.70
C ASP A 140 42.12 5.12 -41.19
N ALA A 141 42.83 5.96 -40.45
CA ALA A 141 42.69 6.12 -39.00
C ALA A 141 41.38 6.79 -38.54
N ASP A 142 40.64 7.47 -39.42
CA ASP A 142 39.48 8.30 -39.05
C ASP A 142 38.12 7.80 -39.61
N LYS A 143 38.08 6.70 -40.39
CA LYS A 143 36.82 6.21 -40.95
C LYS A 143 35.97 5.56 -39.85
N PRO A 144 34.68 5.94 -39.68
CA PRO A 144 33.83 5.32 -38.67
C PRO A 144 33.67 3.81 -38.95
N ASP A 145 34.04 3.00 -37.96
CA ASP A 145 33.98 1.54 -38.02
C ASP A 145 32.53 1.06 -38.17
N ALA A 146 32.22 0.39 -39.28
CA ALA A 146 30.89 -0.10 -39.60
C ALA A 146 30.34 -1.10 -38.56
N ALA A 147 31.21 -1.85 -37.87
CA ALA A 147 30.79 -2.74 -36.78
C ALA A 147 30.33 -1.94 -35.56
N LYS A 148 31.06 -0.86 -35.22
CA LYS A 148 30.66 0.06 -34.14
C LYS A 148 29.38 0.83 -34.49
N VAL A 149 29.18 1.22 -35.77
CA VAL A 149 27.92 1.85 -36.21
C VAL A 149 26.74 0.93 -36.00
N ARG A 150 26.85 -0.31 -36.49
CA ARG A 150 25.80 -1.31 -36.29
C ARG A 150 25.55 -1.63 -34.82
N ALA A 151 26.59 -1.62 -33.98
CA ALA A 151 26.43 -1.80 -32.54
C ALA A 151 25.66 -0.64 -31.91
N ALA A 152 26.07 0.61 -32.17
CA ALA A 152 25.40 1.78 -31.62
C ALA A 152 23.94 1.92 -32.08
N THR A 153 23.64 1.61 -33.36
CA THR A 153 22.25 1.59 -33.85
C THR A 153 21.40 0.54 -33.12
N ARG A 154 21.95 -0.64 -32.83
CA ARG A 154 21.26 -1.65 -32.00
C ARG A 154 21.08 -1.16 -30.57
N ASP A 155 22.09 -0.51 -29.99
CA ASP A 155 22.01 0.02 -28.64
C ASP A 155 20.92 1.10 -28.51
N VAL A 156 20.73 1.96 -29.53
CA VAL A 156 19.60 2.90 -29.62
C VAL A 156 18.27 2.13 -29.60
N GLN A 157 18.08 1.15 -30.48
CA GLN A 157 16.83 0.38 -30.57
C GLN A 157 16.51 -0.36 -29.25
N HIS A 158 17.53 -0.94 -28.62
CA HIS A 158 17.39 -1.61 -27.33
C HIS A 158 17.05 -0.60 -26.21
N ALA A 159 17.67 0.58 -26.22
CA ALA A 159 17.41 1.62 -25.25
C ALA A 159 16.00 2.22 -25.40
N GLU A 160 15.52 2.44 -26.63
CA GLU A 160 14.14 2.88 -26.91
C GLU A 160 13.11 1.85 -26.42
N SER A 161 13.34 0.57 -26.71
CA SER A 161 12.48 -0.52 -26.24
C SER A 161 12.46 -0.60 -24.71
N ALA A 162 13.62 -0.44 -24.06
CA ALA A 162 13.73 -0.41 -22.61
C ALA A 162 13.05 0.83 -22.01
N GLN A 163 13.16 1.99 -22.66
CA GLN A 163 12.48 3.22 -22.25
C GLN A 163 10.95 3.04 -22.32
N SER A 164 10.42 2.55 -23.44
CA SER A 164 8.98 2.32 -23.62
C SER A 164 8.44 1.34 -22.57
N LYS A 165 9.16 0.24 -22.32
CA LYS A 165 8.81 -0.70 -21.26
C LYS A 165 8.81 -0.04 -19.87
N ALA A 166 9.86 0.69 -19.53
CA ALA A 166 9.96 1.38 -18.24
C ALA A 166 8.86 2.45 -18.07
N GLN A 167 8.45 3.12 -19.15
CA GLN A 167 7.30 4.04 -19.13
C GLN A 167 5.98 3.30 -18.84
N SER A 168 5.76 2.15 -19.48
CA SER A 168 4.60 1.30 -19.18
C SER A 168 4.62 0.84 -17.72
N ASP A 169 5.77 0.38 -17.21
CA ASP A 169 5.92 -0.07 -15.83
C ASP A 169 5.67 1.06 -14.82
N VAL A 170 6.03 2.31 -15.15
CA VAL A 170 5.68 3.49 -14.35
C VAL A 170 4.17 3.74 -14.37
N SER A 171 3.53 3.67 -15.53
CA SER A 171 2.07 3.83 -15.65
C SER A 171 1.33 2.77 -14.85
N ASP A 172 1.72 1.51 -14.98
CA ASP A 172 1.12 0.39 -14.25
C ASP A 172 1.29 0.56 -12.73
N ALA A 173 2.44 1.07 -12.29
CA ALA A 173 2.67 1.37 -10.88
C ALA A 173 1.81 2.55 -10.38
N GLN A 174 1.56 3.55 -11.22
CA GLN A 174 0.66 4.67 -10.90
C GLN A 174 -0.79 4.20 -10.80
N ASP A 175 -1.25 3.37 -11.73
CA ASP A 175 -2.61 2.81 -11.71
C ASP A 175 -2.79 1.88 -10.50
N ALA A 176 -1.79 1.06 -10.17
CA ALA A 176 -1.82 0.23 -8.99
C ALA A 176 -1.84 1.02 -7.68
N LEU A 177 -1.17 2.18 -7.63
CA LEU A 177 -1.23 3.09 -6.48
C LEU A 177 -2.58 3.79 -6.37
N ALA A 178 -3.20 4.15 -7.50
CA ALA A 178 -4.52 4.77 -7.52
C ALA A 178 -5.66 3.80 -7.15
N ALA A 179 -5.45 2.50 -7.38
CA ALA A 179 -6.38 1.44 -7.03
C ALA A 179 -6.22 0.91 -5.58
N ALA A 180 -5.17 1.34 -4.88
CA ALA A 180 -4.92 1.01 -3.47
C ALA A 180 -5.62 1.99 -2.53
#